data_AF-A0A519UP44-F1
#
_entry.id   AF-A0A519UP44-F1
#
_cell.length_a   1.000
_cell.length_b   1.000
_cell.length_c   1.000
_cell.angle_alpha   90.00
_cell.angle_beta   90.00
_cell.angle_gamma   90.00
#
_symmetry.space_group_name_H-M   'P 1'
#
loop_
_entity.id
_entity.type
_entity.pdbx_description
1 polymer ?
#
loop_
_entity_poly.entity_id
_entity_poly.type
_entity_poly.pdbx_seq_one_letter_code
_entity_poly.pdbx_strand_id
1 'polypeptide(L)'
;MKDYRHYVIKTLEVLEDSHGFIFAELLNLASTGEMKDIMSAFESGDSYDFQYEHFEDLQDKNIQKLIGLLRHIEETFKAIKEENNILSEEIFPDSHAEDKFNSDDDELPF
;
A
#
# COMPACT_ATOMS: atom_id res chain seq x y z
N MET A 1 17.01 -13.31 -23.01
CA MET A 1 16.55 -14.18 -21.91
C MET A 1 16.50 -13.28 -20.68
N LYS A 2 15.37 -13.21 -19.96
CA LYS A 2 15.32 -12.43 -18.72
C LYS A 2 16.01 -13.24 -17.63
N ASP A 3 16.85 -12.59 -16.82
CA ASP A 3 17.53 -13.24 -15.71
C ASP A 3 16.60 -13.40 -14.50
N TYR A 4 17.09 -14.12 -13.48
CA TYR A 4 16.33 -14.36 -12.26
C TYR A 4 15.95 -13.06 -11.54
N ARG A 5 16.86 -12.06 -11.51
CA ARG A 5 16.62 -10.77 -10.84
C ARG A 5 15.43 -10.04 -11.43
N HIS A 6 15.31 -10.03 -12.77
CA HIS A 6 14.15 -9.46 -13.47
C HIS A 6 12.82 -10.02 -12.91
N TYR A 7 12.75 -11.33 -12.68
CA TYR A 7 11.52 -11.96 -12.19
C TYR A 7 11.29 -11.72 -10.70
N VAL A 8 12.34 -11.61 -9.89
CA VAL A 8 12.23 -11.20 -8.49
C VAL A 8 11.60 -9.81 -8.37
N ILE A 9 12.09 -8.84 -9.15
CA ILE A 9 11.52 -7.47 -9.17
C ILE A 9 10.05 -7.51 -9.56
N LYS A 10 9.71 -8.22 -10.65
CA LYS A 10 8.31 -8.37 -11.07
C LYS A 10 7.42 -9.05 -10.02
N THR A 11 7.95 -10.00 -9.26
CA THR A 11 7.20 -10.63 -8.18
C THR A 11 6.95 -9.65 -7.04
N LEU A 12 7.93 -8.81 -6.69
CA LEU A 12 7.76 -7.76 -5.70
C LEU A 12 6.71 -6.73 -6.14
N GLU A 13 6.74 -6.27 -7.40
CA GLU A 13 5.70 -5.39 -7.98
C GLU A 13 4.30 -6.01 -7.83
N VAL A 14 4.16 -7.31 -8.18
CA VAL A 14 2.87 -8.02 -8.08
C VAL A 14 2.41 -8.18 -6.62
N LEU A 15 3.33 -8.40 -5.67
CA LEU A 15 3.00 -8.49 -4.26
C LEU A 15 2.48 -7.16 -3.71
N GLU A 16 3.11 -6.04 -4.10
CA GLU A 16 2.65 -4.70 -3.74
C GLU A 16 1.24 -4.42 -4.30
N ASP A 17 1.03 -4.63 -5.60
CA ASP A 17 -0.27 -4.42 -6.24
C ASP A 17 -1.36 -5.29 -5.58
N SER A 18 -1.01 -6.56 -5.32
CA SER A 18 -1.93 -7.51 -4.67
C SER A 18 -2.29 -7.07 -3.25
N HIS A 19 -1.34 -6.54 -2.50
CA HIS A 19 -1.58 -5.98 -1.18
C HIS A 19 -2.59 -4.83 -1.27
N GLY A 20 -2.38 -3.86 -2.15
CA GLY A 20 -3.29 -2.73 -2.35
C GLY A 20 -4.71 -3.17 -2.74
N PHE A 21 -4.84 -4.11 -3.66
CA PHE A 21 -6.16 -4.64 -4.05
C PHE A 21 -6.87 -5.37 -2.91
N ILE A 22 -6.15 -6.19 -2.15
CA ILE A 22 -6.74 -6.93 -1.01
C ILE A 22 -7.12 -5.96 0.11
N PHE A 23 -6.32 -4.92 0.35
CA PHE A 23 -6.60 -3.90 1.36
C PHE A 23 -7.86 -3.10 1.01
N ALA A 24 -8.05 -2.74 -0.27
CA ALA A 24 -9.27 -2.08 -0.73
C ALA A 24 -10.52 -2.95 -0.49
N GLU A 25 -10.44 -4.26 -0.75
CA GLU A 25 -11.56 -5.17 -0.50
C GLU A 25 -11.81 -5.43 0.99
N LEU A 26 -10.75 -5.43 1.82
CA LEU A 26 -10.90 -5.43 3.28
C LEU A 26 -11.67 -4.19 3.74
N LEU A 27 -11.34 -3.01 3.23
CA LEU A 27 -12.05 -1.77 3.56
C LEU A 27 -13.51 -1.84 3.12
N ASN A 28 -13.79 -2.34 1.91
CA ASN A 28 -15.16 -2.52 1.42
C ASN A 28 -15.98 -3.46 2.33
N LEU A 29 -15.39 -4.60 2.73
CA LEU A 29 -16.04 -5.53 3.65
C LEU A 29 -16.34 -4.87 5.00
N ALA A 30 -15.34 -4.22 5.60
CA ALA A 30 -15.49 -3.52 6.86
C ALA A 30 -16.58 -2.44 6.80
N SER A 31 -16.62 -1.69 5.69
CA SER A 31 -17.58 -0.61 5.44
C SER A 31 -19.02 -1.08 5.28
N THR A 32 -19.22 -2.31 4.79
CA THR A 32 -20.57 -2.91 4.72
C THR A 32 -20.99 -3.59 6.03
N GLY A 33 -20.01 -3.91 6.89
CA GLY A 33 -20.17 -4.58 8.17
C GLY A 33 -19.99 -3.66 9.36
N GLU A 34 -19.06 -4.01 10.24
CA GLU A 34 -18.89 -3.41 11.57
C GLU A 34 -18.47 -1.93 11.54
N MET A 35 -17.90 -1.43 10.44
CA MET A 35 -17.53 -0.01 10.31
C MET A 35 -18.59 0.82 9.61
N LYS A 36 -19.74 0.27 9.25
CA LYS A 36 -20.75 0.98 8.45
C LYS A 36 -21.13 2.36 9.00
N ASP A 37 -21.35 2.45 10.31
CA ASP A 37 -21.74 3.71 10.95
C ASP A 37 -20.60 4.74 10.91
N ILE A 38 -19.35 4.30 11.11
CA ILE A 38 -18.15 5.13 10.99
C ILE A 38 -18.01 5.62 9.55
N MET A 39 -18.17 4.72 8.58
CA MET A 39 -18.05 5.04 7.16
C MET A 39 -19.13 5.99 6.66
N SER A 40 -20.32 5.95 7.27
CA SER A 40 -21.41 6.87 6.95
C SER A 40 -21.17 8.33 7.37
N ALA A 41 -20.15 8.57 8.21
CA ALA A 41 -19.78 9.90 8.67
C ALA A 41 -18.86 10.65 7.69
N PHE A 42 -18.27 9.95 6.72
CA PHE A 42 -17.41 10.57 5.70
C PHE A 42 -18.24 11.10 4.53
N GLU A 43 -17.86 12.27 4.03
CA GLU A 43 -18.43 12.92 2.86
C GLU A 43 -17.53 12.77 1.63
N SER A 44 -18.09 12.94 0.43
CA SER A 44 -17.32 12.93 -0.81
C SER A 44 -16.26 14.03 -0.80
N GLY A 45 -14.99 13.64 -0.89
CA GLY A 45 -13.85 14.55 -0.82
C GLY A 45 -13.06 14.45 0.48
N ASP A 46 -13.59 13.73 1.48
CA ASP A 46 -12.83 13.40 2.67
C ASP A 46 -11.70 12.43 2.34
N SER A 47 -10.53 12.69 2.92
CA SER A 47 -9.37 11.80 2.85
C SER A 47 -9.11 11.27 4.26
N TYR A 48 -8.96 9.94 4.34
CA TYR A 48 -8.61 9.27 5.58
C TYR A 48 -7.60 8.17 5.28
N ASP A 49 -6.56 8.09 6.10
CA ASP A 49 -5.53 7.09 5.99
C ASP A 49 -5.87 5.90 6.90
N PHE A 50 -6.31 4.79 6.29
CA PHE A 50 -6.66 3.59 7.02
C PHE A 50 -5.41 2.75 7.32
N GLN A 51 -5.27 2.36 8.57
CA GLN A 51 -4.18 1.51 9.07
C GLN A 51 -4.77 0.22 9.66
N TYR A 52 -3.95 -0.82 9.82
CA TYR A 52 -4.42 -2.13 10.30
C TYR A 52 -5.06 -2.09 11.68
N GLU A 53 -4.56 -1.23 12.54
CA GLU A 53 -5.05 -1.00 13.90
C GLU A 53 -6.53 -0.62 13.92
N HIS A 54 -7.05 0.00 12.86
CA HIS A 54 -8.47 0.34 12.75
C HIS A 54 -9.38 -0.88 12.57
N PHE A 55 -8.81 -2.03 12.20
CA PHE A 55 -9.55 -3.26 11.90
C PHE A 55 -9.27 -4.39 12.90
N GLU A 56 -8.27 -4.27 13.78
CA GLU A 56 -7.86 -5.34 14.69
C GLU A 56 -8.95 -5.76 15.69
N ASP A 57 -9.76 -4.82 16.16
CA ASP A 57 -10.81 -5.08 17.15
C ASP A 57 -12.13 -5.58 16.53
N LEU A 58 -12.23 -5.63 15.21
CA LEU A 58 -13.44 -6.09 14.51
C LEU A 58 -13.64 -7.59 14.71
N GLN A 59 -14.88 -8.00 14.96
CA GLN A 59 -15.23 -9.39 15.25
C GLN A 59 -15.40 -10.25 13.99
N ASP A 60 -15.49 -9.64 12.81
CA ASP A 60 -15.64 -10.30 11.53
C ASP A 60 -14.41 -11.16 11.21
N LYS A 61 -14.62 -12.48 11.18
CA LYS A 61 -13.57 -13.47 10.94
C LYS A 61 -12.94 -13.37 9.55
N ASN A 62 -13.65 -12.84 8.56
CA ASN A 62 -13.11 -12.63 7.22
C ASN A 62 -12.15 -11.45 7.23
N ILE A 63 -12.50 -10.35 7.90
CA ILE A 63 -11.61 -9.20 8.08
C ILE A 63 -10.31 -9.64 8.78
N GLN A 64 -10.43 -10.37 9.90
CA GLN A 64 -9.27 -10.88 10.63
C GLN A 64 -8.36 -11.77 9.78
N LYS A 65 -8.93 -12.57 8.87
CA LYS A 65 -8.17 -13.39 7.92
C LYS A 65 -7.44 -12.53 6.87
N LEU A 66 -8.10 -11.49 6.37
CA LEU A 66 -7.51 -10.59 5.37
C LEU A 66 -6.37 -9.78 5.97
N ILE A 67 -6.51 -9.27 7.20
CA ILE A 67 -5.40 -8.62 7.93
C ILE A 67 -4.21 -9.58 8.05
N GLY A 68 -4.46 -10.83 8.46
CA GLY A 68 -3.41 -11.84 8.55
C GLY A 68 -2.72 -12.13 7.22
N LEU A 69 -3.48 -12.19 6.12
CA LEU A 69 -2.91 -12.37 4.77
C LEU A 69 -2.07 -11.17 4.35
N LEU A 70 -2.56 -9.96 4.56
CA LEU A 70 -1.87 -8.73 4.19
C LEU A 70 -0.52 -8.59 4.94
N ARG A 71 -0.51 -8.85 6.25
CA ARG A 71 0.74 -8.91 7.04
C ARG A 71 1.71 -9.94 6.48
N HIS A 72 1.21 -11.11 6.09
CA HIS A 72 2.05 -12.15 5.51
C HIS A 72 2.62 -11.76 4.13
N ILE A 73 1.85 -11.02 3.33
CA ILE A 73 2.33 -10.44 2.07
C ILE A 73 3.45 -9.44 2.33
N GLU A 74 3.31 -8.52 3.30
CA GLU A 74 4.34 -7.55 3.67
C GLU A 74 5.62 -8.22 4.17
N GLU A 75 5.50 -9.20 5.06
CA GLU A 75 6.62 -10.00 5.56
C GLU A 75 7.35 -10.72 4.42
N THR A 76 6.59 -11.32 3.51
CA THR A 76 7.13 -12.04 2.35
C THR A 76 7.81 -11.08 1.36
N PHE A 77 7.19 -9.93 1.08
CA PHE A 77 7.75 -8.88 0.24
C PHE A 77 9.10 -8.41 0.81
N LYS A 78 9.14 -8.09 2.11
CA LYS A 78 10.35 -7.65 2.79
C LYS A 78 11.45 -8.71 2.72
N ALA A 79 11.14 -9.96 3.03
CA ALA A 79 12.09 -11.06 2.99
C ALA A 79 12.68 -11.26 1.58
N ILE A 80 11.84 -11.32 0.54
CA ILE A 80 12.29 -11.47 -0.85
C ILE A 80 13.19 -10.30 -1.26
N LYS A 81 12.81 -9.06 -0.91
CA LYS A 81 13.59 -7.86 -1.22
C LYS A 81 14.97 -7.88 -0.56
N GLU A 82 15.02 -8.20 0.74
CA GLU A 82 16.26 -8.25 1.54
C GLU A 82 17.19 -9.38 1.06
N GLU A 83 16.68 -10.59 0.89
CA GLU A 83 17.46 -11.76 0.47
C GLU A 83 18.09 -11.56 -0.93
N ASN A 84 17.44 -10.80 -1.80
CA ASN A 84 17.89 -10.53 -3.16
C ASN A 84 18.62 -9.19 -3.33
N ASN A 85 18.80 -8.41 -2.26
CA ASN A 85 19.40 -7.08 -2.28
C ASN A 85 18.76 -6.19 -3.38
N ILE A 86 17.43 -6.10 -3.38
CA ILE A 86 16.65 -5.29 -4.32
C ILE A 86 16.40 -3.92 -3.67
N LEU A 87 16.76 -2.85 -4.37
CA LEU A 87 16.51 -1.48 -3.91
C LEU A 87 15.05 -1.09 -4.16
N SER A 88 14.51 -0.14 -3.39
CA SER A 88 13.11 0.32 -3.57
C SER A 88 12.89 0.93 -4.94
N GLU A 89 13.89 1.66 -5.44
CA GLU A 89 13.90 2.37 -6.72
C GLU A 89 13.87 1.41 -7.92
N GLU A 90 14.27 0.14 -7.72
CA GLU A 90 14.14 -0.91 -8.74
C GLU A 90 12.70 -1.42 -8.87
N ILE A 91 11.89 -1.27 -7.82
CA ILE A 91 10.49 -1.71 -7.76
C ILE A 91 9.56 -0.52 -8.07
N PHE A 92 9.91 0.68 -7.59
CA PHE A 92 9.12 1.90 -7.67
C PHE A 92 9.93 3.05 -8.32
N PRO A 93 10.23 2.97 -9.62
CA PRO A 93 11.12 3.91 -10.30
C PRO A 93 10.61 5.36 -10.33
N ASP A 94 9.29 5.57 -10.22
CA ASP A 94 8.65 6.89 -10.33
C ASP A 94 8.48 7.61 -8.97
N SER A 95 8.85 6.98 -7.85
CA SER A 95 8.67 7.52 -6.49
C SER A 95 9.53 8.75 -6.15
N HIS A 96 10.43 9.16 -7.06
CA HIS A 96 11.27 10.37 -6.94
C HIS A 96 10.87 11.52 -7.89
N ALA A 97 9.73 11.43 -8.59
CA ALA A 97 9.30 12.49 -9.49
C ALA A 97 8.80 13.76 -8.77
N GLU A 98 8.44 13.69 -7.49
CA GLU A 98 7.92 14.84 -6.73
C GLU A 98 9.02 15.78 -6.19
N ASP A 99 10.28 15.33 -6.11
CA ASP A 99 11.39 16.18 -5.62
C ASP A 99 11.93 17.16 -6.68
N LYS A 100 11.50 17.06 -7.94
CA LYS A 100 12.02 17.88 -9.05
C LYS A 100 11.18 19.11 -9.43
N PHE A 101 10.06 19.36 -8.75
CA PHE A 101 9.22 20.54 -9.01
C PHE A 101 9.39 21.68 -7.99
N ASN A 102 10.34 21.58 -7.05
CA ASN A 102 10.57 22.61 -6.02
C ASN A 102 11.91 23.35 -6.14
N SER A 103 12.56 23.29 -7.30
CA SER A 103 13.68 24.19 -7.62
C SER A 103 13.50 24.68 -9.05
N ASP A 104 12.84 25.82 -9.21
CA ASP A 104 13.22 26.88 -10.16
C ASP A 104 12.37 28.13 -9.88
N ASP A 105 13.04 29.15 -9.35
CA ASP A 105 12.78 30.59 -9.49
C ASP A 105 11.62 31.27 -8.73
N ASP A 106 11.73 31.28 -7.40
CA ASP A 106 11.43 32.49 -6.61
C ASP A 106 12.54 33.54 -6.83
N GLU A 107 12.51 34.25 -7.97
CA GLU A 107 13.16 35.57 -8.09
C GLU A 107 12.18 36.57 -8.74
N LEU A 108 11.35 37.20 -7.90
CA LEU A 108 10.77 38.49 -8.24
C LEU A 108 11.55 39.59 -7.50
N PRO A 109 12.21 40.52 -8.22
CA PRO A 109 12.89 41.62 -7.57
C PRO A 109 11.87 42.62 -7.01
N PHE A 110 12.19 43.09 -5.81
CA PHE A 110 11.57 44.14 -4.98
C PHE A 110 10.66 45.17 -5.67
#